data_AF-A0A5D4IPH1-F1
#
_entry.id   AF-A0A5D4IPH1-F1
#
_cell.length_a   1.000
_cell.length_b   1.000
_cell.length_c   1.000
_cell.angle_alpha   90.00
_cell.angle_beta   90.00
_cell.angle_gamma   90.00
#
_symmetry.space_group_name_H-M   'P 1'
#
loop_
_entity.id
_entity.type
_entity.pdbx_description
1 polymer ?
#
loop_
_entity_poly.entity_id
_entity_poly.type
_entity_poly.pdbx_seq_one_letter_code
_entity_poly.pdbx_strand_id
1 'polypeptide(L)'
;SLLPHPGKVSSLGGRLTLDRDTTVRALPGAEQAADLLRTLVGRPAGLPLTPSPDGRVVLALDDRLGGLGEEGYGLTVAPQALQLRAAHRTGLLRGIQTIRQLLPAEALSGGAAGTGSWELPCVEITDVPDRPWRGAMLDVARRFQPIGYLRRYVDLLALHKLNVLHLHLTDDQGWRMPVDTYPRLISVGSRRARSQKGPTGPDGAHFDAVPHEGHYTKAELRGLVRYAAERGITVVPEIEMPGHVRAALAAYPELGNHPGRQLDVWTRWGVCDTILGVHEGVFDFCRAVLEEVMDVFPSPYVHIGGEECPTTEWEDSPAARERAAALGLAGPAELHGWFMGRIGAFLVERGRIPLGWVENGAELPPEFTVMTWRDGTHARAAARRGHQVIAAHHRATYLDYAQSTDPSEPVAQPGAPVPLHTVHGYEPAPHDWPEEERARVLGSQVQLWTEYARTPEEIEYLSFPRLCALADRSWSGGRGDWPGFVERLRHHTARLDALGVPYRPLDARSLATAGSASPSAGTARLHP
;
A
#
# COMPACT_ATOMS: atom_id res chain seq x y z
N SER A 1 -3.10 -17.11 17.95
CA SER A 1 -2.18 -16.59 16.92
C SER A 1 -2.85 -15.43 16.19
N LEU A 2 -2.45 -14.19 16.51
CA LEU A 2 -2.96 -12.95 15.93
C LEU A 2 -1.84 -12.28 15.12
N LEU A 3 -2.15 -11.76 13.93
CA LEU A 3 -1.23 -11.01 13.08
C LEU A 3 -1.90 -9.72 12.57
N PRO A 4 -1.43 -8.52 12.97
CA PRO A 4 -0.26 -8.26 13.82
C PRO A 4 -0.43 -8.72 15.28
N HIS A 5 0.70 -8.95 15.97
CA HIS A 5 0.72 -9.22 17.41
C HIS A 5 0.24 -8.00 18.21
N PRO A 6 -0.76 -8.14 19.12
CA PRO A 6 -1.23 -7.03 19.95
C PRO A 6 -0.17 -6.54 20.95
N GLY A 7 -0.20 -5.24 21.28
CA GLY A 7 0.72 -4.65 22.25
C GLY A 7 0.61 -5.26 23.65
N LYS A 8 -0.63 -5.52 24.13
CA LYS A 8 -0.89 -6.22 25.38
C LYS A 8 -2.02 -7.24 25.20
N VAL A 9 -1.78 -8.49 25.59
CA VAL A 9 -2.75 -9.57 25.61
C VAL A 9 -2.64 -10.38 26.90
N SER A 10 -3.77 -10.75 27.49
CA SER A 10 -3.84 -11.61 28.67
C SER A 10 -4.95 -12.66 28.48
N SER A 11 -4.61 -13.93 28.71
CA SER A 11 -5.59 -15.02 28.68
C SER A 11 -6.38 -15.03 29.99
N LEU A 12 -7.71 -15.08 29.91
CA LEU A 12 -8.58 -15.12 31.09
C LEU A 12 -9.07 -16.53 31.42
N GLY A 13 -8.81 -17.51 30.55
CA GLY A 13 -9.34 -18.88 30.67
C GLY A 13 -10.82 -18.98 30.32
N GLY A 14 -11.22 -20.10 29.72
CA GLY A 14 -12.60 -20.31 29.26
C GLY A 14 -12.87 -19.78 27.85
N ARG A 15 -14.14 -19.85 27.43
CA ARG A 15 -14.58 -19.53 26.06
C ARG A 15 -15.91 -18.79 26.07
N LEU A 16 -16.10 -17.92 25.08
CA LEU A 16 -17.37 -17.31 24.74
C LEU A 16 -17.92 -17.97 23.47
N THR A 17 -19.17 -18.42 23.50
CA THR A 17 -19.87 -18.94 22.32
C THR A 17 -20.68 -17.81 21.66
N LEU A 18 -20.43 -17.58 20.37
CA LEU A 18 -21.28 -16.76 19.51
C LEU A 18 -22.12 -17.69 18.63
N ASP A 19 -23.43 -17.56 18.76
CA ASP A 19 -24.44 -18.38 18.08
C ASP A 19 -25.48 -17.51 17.35
N ARG A 20 -26.49 -18.14 16.76
CA ARG A 20 -27.56 -17.43 16.03
C ARG A 20 -28.37 -16.46 16.89
N ASP A 21 -28.43 -16.70 18.21
CA ASP A 21 -29.15 -15.88 19.18
C ASP A 21 -28.28 -14.76 19.76
N THR A 22 -27.01 -14.70 19.38
CA THR A 22 -26.08 -13.67 19.81
C THR A 22 -26.44 -12.33 19.17
N THR A 23 -26.68 -11.34 20.02
CA THR A 23 -27.08 -9.99 19.64
C THR A 23 -26.01 -8.96 19.98
N VAL A 24 -26.04 -7.83 19.27
CA VAL A 24 -25.05 -6.75 19.35
C VAL A 24 -25.69 -5.49 19.93
N ARG A 25 -25.05 -4.94 20.96
CA ARG A 25 -25.35 -3.62 21.51
C ARG A 25 -24.32 -2.61 21.01
N ALA A 26 -24.73 -1.74 20.08
CA ALA A 26 -23.95 -0.56 19.72
C ALA A 26 -24.37 0.61 20.62
N LEU A 27 -23.42 1.20 21.35
CA LEU A 27 -23.64 2.48 22.02
C LEU A 27 -23.57 3.63 21.00
N PRO A 28 -24.07 4.85 21.35
CA PRO A 28 -24.09 5.98 20.43
C PRO A 28 -22.74 6.22 19.75
N GLY A 29 -22.75 6.31 18.41
CA GLY A 29 -21.56 6.52 17.58
C GLY A 29 -20.84 5.24 17.14
N ALA A 30 -21.21 4.07 17.69
CA ALA A 30 -20.64 2.77 17.31
C ALA A 30 -21.45 2.00 16.25
N GLU A 31 -22.51 2.60 15.70
CA GLU A 31 -23.45 1.92 14.79
C GLU A 31 -22.75 1.42 13.52
N GLN A 32 -21.91 2.26 12.91
CA GLN A 32 -21.14 1.89 11.71
C GLN A 32 -20.13 0.78 11.99
N ALA A 33 -19.53 0.76 13.18
CA ALA A 33 -18.64 -0.34 13.57
C ALA A 33 -19.44 -1.64 13.76
N ALA A 34 -20.66 -1.57 14.30
CA ALA A 34 -21.54 -2.73 14.40
C ALA A 34 -22.00 -3.25 13.02
N ASP A 35 -22.23 -2.36 12.05
CA ASP A 35 -22.49 -2.74 10.66
C ASP A 35 -21.29 -3.45 10.02
N LEU A 36 -20.08 -2.94 10.27
CA LEU A 36 -18.86 -3.60 9.80
C LEU A 36 -18.68 -4.97 10.46
N LEU A 37 -18.94 -5.10 11.77
CA LEU A 37 -18.88 -6.38 12.48
C LEU A 37 -19.86 -7.38 11.86
N ARG A 38 -21.11 -6.98 11.61
CA ARG A 38 -22.09 -7.83 10.91
C ARG A 38 -21.62 -8.25 9.52
N THR A 39 -20.96 -7.34 8.80
CA THR A 39 -20.49 -7.60 7.44
C THR A 39 -19.28 -8.53 7.40
N LEU A 40 -18.30 -8.31 8.26
CA LEU A 40 -17.01 -9.00 8.23
C LEU A 40 -16.91 -10.23 9.13
N VAL A 41 -17.76 -10.31 10.17
CA VAL A 41 -17.87 -11.45 11.08
C VAL A 41 -19.21 -12.15 10.90
N GLY A 42 -20.32 -11.41 11.00
CA GLY A 42 -21.65 -12.00 10.98
C GLY A 42 -21.94 -12.82 9.73
N ARG A 43 -21.87 -12.20 8.55
CA ARG A 43 -22.17 -12.86 7.27
C ARG A 43 -21.29 -14.07 7.00
N PRO A 44 -19.94 -13.99 7.09
CA PRO A 44 -19.09 -15.15 6.80
C PRO A 44 -19.27 -16.30 7.81
N ALA A 45 -19.54 -15.97 9.07
CA ALA A 45 -19.72 -16.96 10.14
C ALA A 45 -21.15 -17.53 10.21
N GLY A 46 -22.10 -17.03 9.41
CA GLY A 46 -23.51 -17.41 9.50
C GLY A 46 -24.21 -16.95 10.80
N LEU A 47 -23.72 -15.86 11.40
CA LEU A 47 -24.25 -15.25 12.61
C LEU A 47 -25.04 -13.98 12.26
N PRO A 48 -26.33 -13.88 12.59
CA PRO A 48 -27.12 -12.68 12.32
C PRO A 48 -26.59 -11.43 13.02
N LEU A 49 -26.11 -11.58 14.26
CA LEU A 49 -25.59 -10.49 15.10
C LEU A 49 -26.57 -9.30 15.14
N THR A 50 -27.85 -9.62 15.39
CA THR A 50 -28.95 -8.64 15.35
C THR A 50 -28.77 -7.57 16.42
N PRO A 51 -29.16 -6.30 16.15
CA PRO A 51 -29.12 -5.25 17.15
C PRO A 51 -30.03 -5.56 18.35
N SER A 52 -29.53 -5.36 19.57
CA SER A 52 -30.32 -5.45 20.81
C SER A 52 -29.75 -4.52 21.89
N PRO A 53 -30.59 -3.81 22.67
CA PRO A 53 -30.13 -2.99 23.80
C PRO A 53 -29.43 -3.82 24.90
N ASP A 54 -29.75 -5.12 24.98
CA ASP A 54 -29.20 -6.07 25.95
C ASP A 54 -28.19 -7.04 25.30
N GLY A 55 -27.63 -6.65 24.14
CA GLY A 55 -26.70 -7.49 23.39
C GLY A 55 -25.43 -7.84 24.16
N ARG A 56 -25.04 -9.12 24.09
CA ARG A 56 -23.82 -9.67 24.73
C ARG A 56 -22.54 -9.21 24.04
N VAL A 57 -22.62 -8.77 22.79
CA VAL A 57 -21.51 -8.16 22.05
C VAL A 57 -21.69 -6.65 22.09
N VAL A 58 -20.85 -5.96 22.85
CA VAL A 58 -20.97 -4.52 23.12
C VAL A 58 -19.87 -3.75 22.37
N LEU A 59 -20.26 -2.76 21.56
CA LEU A 59 -19.33 -1.82 20.93
C LEU A 59 -19.59 -0.42 21.48
N ALA A 60 -18.54 0.26 21.92
CA ALA A 60 -18.67 1.55 22.58
C ALA A 60 -17.53 2.51 22.26
N LEU A 61 -17.87 3.76 21.95
CA LEU A 61 -16.92 4.86 22.08
C LEU A 61 -16.76 5.22 23.56
N ASP A 62 -15.54 5.43 24.01
CA ASP A 62 -15.20 5.71 25.39
C ASP A 62 -13.99 6.64 25.49
N ASP A 63 -14.27 7.91 25.78
CA ASP A 63 -13.27 8.99 25.82
C ASP A 63 -12.17 8.76 26.86
N ARG A 64 -12.42 7.92 27.87
CA ARG A 64 -11.40 7.50 28.85
C ARG A 64 -10.24 6.73 28.23
N LEU A 65 -10.42 6.18 27.02
CA LEU A 65 -9.37 5.53 26.24
C LEU A 65 -8.64 6.51 25.31
N GLY A 66 -8.83 7.82 25.44
CA GLY A 66 -8.16 8.83 24.61
C GLY A 66 -6.63 8.74 24.64
N GLY A 67 -6.05 8.21 25.73
CA GLY A 67 -4.61 7.92 25.82
C GLY A 67 -4.10 6.84 24.86
N LEU A 68 -5.00 6.09 24.18
CA LEU A 68 -4.65 5.12 23.15
C LEU A 68 -4.67 5.72 21.72
N GLY A 69 -4.97 7.00 21.58
CA GLY A 69 -5.00 7.71 20.30
C GLY A 69 -6.13 7.28 19.35
N GLU A 70 -6.02 7.67 18.08
CA GLU A 70 -7.07 7.51 17.05
C GLU A 70 -7.39 6.05 16.70
N GLU A 71 -6.40 5.14 16.81
CA GLU A 71 -6.52 3.76 16.33
C GLU A 71 -6.49 2.72 17.46
N GLY A 72 -6.30 3.14 18.70
CA GLY A 72 -6.19 2.25 19.83
C GLY A 72 -7.54 1.75 20.35
N TYR A 73 -7.55 0.54 20.92
CA TYR A 73 -8.76 -0.10 21.43
C TYR A 73 -8.49 -1.02 22.62
N GLY A 74 -9.54 -1.24 23.41
CA GLY A 74 -9.62 -2.27 24.43
C GLY A 74 -10.65 -3.33 24.02
N LEU A 75 -10.28 -4.60 24.10
CA LEU A 75 -11.15 -5.74 23.83
C LEU A 75 -11.13 -6.72 25.00
N THR A 76 -12.30 -7.01 25.56
CA THR A 76 -12.48 -8.02 26.60
C THR A 76 -13.45 -9.08 26.08
N VAL A 77 -13.01 -10.34 26.07
CA VAL A 77 -13.83 -11.52 25.81
C VAL A 77 -13.92 -12.30 27.11
N ALA A 78 -15.12 -12.39 27.67
CA ALA A 78 -15.44 -13.15 28.88
C ALA A 78 -16.53 -14.19 28.55
N PRO A 79 -16.77 -15.20 29.42
CA PRO A 79 -17.69 -16.29 29.09
C PRO A 79 -19.13 -15.84 28.80
N GLN A 80 -19.56 -14.69 29.33
CA GLN A 80 -20.91 -14.16 29.17
C GLN A 80 -21.04 -13.05 28.12
N ALA A 81 -19.94 -12.36 27.79
CA ALA A 81 -19.98 -11.15 26.95
C ALA A 81 -18.65 -10.84 26.28
N LEU A 82 -18.74 -10.13 25.15
CA LEU A 82 -17.62 -9.49 24.47
C LEU A 82 -17.83 -7.98 24.51
N GLN A 83 -16.81 -7.24 24.96
CA GLN A 83 -16.83 -5.78 24.96
C GLN A 83 -15.65 -5.23 24.16
N LEU A 84 -15.95 -4.42 23.14
CA LEU A 84 -14.98 -3.68 22.34
C LEU A 84 -15.17 -2.18 22.57
N ARG A 85 -14.11 -1.50 23.00
CA ARG A 85 -14.11 -0.06 23.31
C ARG A 85 -12.96 0.64 22.62
N ALA A 86 -13.16 1.89 22.22
CA ALA A 86 -12.11 2.77 21.71
C ALA A 86 -12.53 4.23 21.93
N ALA A 87 -11.59 5.16 21.98
CA ALA A 87 -11.94 6.59 21.99
C ALA A 87 -12.48 7.06 20.63
N HIS A 88 -12.00 6.46 19.55
CA HIS A 88 -12.35 6.84 18.18
C HIS A 88 -12.89 5.64 17.41
N ARG A 89 -13.73 5.92 16.39
CA ARG A 89 -14.34 4.87 15.54
C ARG A 89 -13.27 3.96 14.93
N THR A 90 -12.15 4.51 14.47
CA THR A 90 -11.07 3.73 13.83
C THR A 90 -10.52 2.64 14.76
N GLY A 91 -10.37 2.91 16.06
CA GLY A 91 -10.01 1.89 17.04
C GLY A 91 -11.02 0.73 17.12
N LEU A 92 -12.33 1.01 17.03
CA LEU A 92 -13.34 -0.06 16.91
C LEU A 92 -13.13 -0.89 15.63
N LEU A 93 -12.83 -0.24 14.50
CA LEU A 93 -12.57 -0.96 13.24
C LEU A 93 -11.35 -1.90 13.37
N ARG A 94 -10.29 -1.48 14.07
CA ARG A 94 -9.11 -2.33 14.35
C ARG A 94 -9.46 -3.51 15.26
N GLY A 95 -10.24 -3.25 16.31
CA GLY A 95 -10.70 -4.29 17.22
C GLY A 95 -11.58 -5.34 16.55
N ILE A 96 -12.42 -4.96 15.59
CA ILE A 96 -13.22 -5.91 14.78
C ILE A 96 -12.32 -6.88 14.03
N GLN A 97 -11.17 -6.44 13.51
CA GLN A 97 -10.23 -7.33 12.83
C GLN A 97 -9.57 -8.32 13.80
N THR A 98 -9.31 -7.90 15.03
CA THR A 98 -8.87 -8.82 16.10
C THR A 98 -9.96 -9.84 16.44
N ILE A 99 -11.23 -9.43 16.53
CA ILE A 99 -12.36 -10.36 16.72
C ILE A 99 -12.42 -11.39 15.58
N ARG A 100 -12.28 -10.95 14.32
CA ARG A 100 -12.22 -11.85 13.16
C ARG A 100 -11.12 -12.89 13.28
N GLN A 101 -9.94 -12.50 13.79
CA GLN A 101 -8.83 -13.42 13.95
C GLN A 101 -8.94 -14.29 15.21
N LEU A 102 -9.67 -13.87 16.25
CA LEU A 102 -9.93 -14.71 17.43
C LEU A 102 -10.88 -15.87 17.12
N LEU A 103 -11.73 -15.73 16.10
CA LEU A 103 -12.54 -16.83 15.60
C LEU A 103 -11.69 -17.93 14.93
N PRO A 104 -12.19 -19.18 14.90
CA PRO A 104 -11.62 -20.23 14.07
C PRO A 104 -11.56 -19.81 12.59
N ALA A 105 -10.58 -20.34 11.85
CA ALA A 105 -10.33 -19.94 10.46
C ALA A 105 -11.53 -20.21 9.56
N GLU A 106 -12.27 -21.28 9.83
CA GLU A 106 -13.45 -21.71 9.08
C GLU A 106 -14.56 -20.66 9.11
N ALA A 107 -14.65 -19.86 10.16
CA ALA A 107 -15.63 -18.77 10.29
C ALA A 107 -15.42 -17.65 9.27
N LEU A 108 -14.26 -17.60 8.60
CA LEU A 108 -13.94 -16.59 7.59
C LEU A 108 -14.35 -17.02 6.16
N SER A 109 -14.65 -18.30 5.95
CA SER A 109 -14.80 -18.88 4.60
C SER A 109 -16.13 -18.60 3.90
N GLY A 110 -17.16 -18.11 4.62
CA GLY A 110 -18.45 -17.73 4.04
C GLY A 110 -19.29 -18.87 3.42
N GLY A 111 -18.81 -20.12 3.48
CA GLY A 111 -19.48 -21.30 2.95
C GLY A 111 -20.38 -22.02 3.95
N ALA A 112 -21.15 -23.00 3.47
CA ALA A 112 -22.15 -23.82 4.19
C ALA A 112 -21.60 -24.66 5.38
N ALA A 113 -20.35 -24.47 5.80
CA ALA A 113 -19.70 -25.17 6.90
C ALA A 113 -19.89 -24.49 8.27
N GLY A 114 -20.51 -23.30 8.33
CA GLY A 114 -20.82 -22.66 9.59
C GLY A 114 -21.99 -23.31 10.31
N THR A 115 -21.71 -24.03 11.39
CA THR A 115 -22.70 -24.59 12.34
C THR A 115 -23.58 -23.51 13.00
N GLY A 116 -23.34 -22.23 12.71
CA GLY A 116 -24.01 -21.09 13.32
C GLY A 116 -23.62 -20.91 14.79
N SER A 117 -22.53 -21.54 15.23
CA SER A 117 -21.99 -21.48 16.60
C SER A 117 -20.47 -21.53 16.58
N TRP A 118 -19.81 -20.54 17.17
CA TRP A 118 -18.36 -20.37 17.16
C TRP A 118 -17.85 -20.01 18.54
N GLU A 119 -16.67 -20.51 18.89
CA GLU A 119 -16.06 -20.22 20.18
C GLU A 119 -14.87 -19.28 20.04
N LEU A 120 -14.81 -18.26 20.91
CA LEU A 120 -13.66 -17.39 21.08
C LEU A 120 -13.00 -17.69 22.43
N PRO A 121 -11.66 -17.68 22.51
CA PRO A 121 -10.98 -17.74 23.80
C PRO A 121 -11.27 -16.48 24.61
N CYS A 122 -11.46 -16.64 25.93
CA CYS A 122 -11.58 -15.48 26.82
C CYS A 122 -10.22 -14.79 26.99
N VAL A 123 -10.17 -13.51 26.66
CA VAL A 123 -8.95 -12.71 26.59
C VAL A 123 -9.23 -11.25 26.97
N GLU A 124 -8.21 -10.56 27.44
CA GLU A 124 -8.18 -9.11 27.56
C GLU A 124 -7.05 -8.56 26.70
N ILE A 125 -7.36 -7.59 25.84
CA ILE A 125 -6.45 -6.99 24.88
C ILE A 125 -6.52 -5.47 25.01
N THR A 126 -5.36 -4.82 25.07
CA THR A 126 -5.20 -3.38 24.86
C THR A 126 -4.17 -3.20 23.78
N ASP A 127 -4.52 -2.45 22.73
CA ASP A 127 -3.74 -2.49 21.51
C ASP A 127 -3.76 -1.13 20.78
N VAL A 128 -2.62 -0.74 20.24
CA VAL A 128 -2.35 0.54 19.58
C VAL A 128 -1.21 0.33 18.57
N PRO A 129 -1.23 0.96 17.38
CA PRO A 129 -0.13 0.86 16.44
C PRO A 129 1.11 1.65 16.91
N ASP A 130 2.31 1.15 16.60
CA ASP A 130 3.59 1.86 16.81
C ASP A 130 3.69 3.14 15.98
N ARG A 131 3.20 3.10 14.73
CA ARG A 131 3.32 4.17 13.75
C ARG A 131 1.99 4.55 13.12
N PRO A 132 1.76 5.83 12.80
CA PRO A 132 0.53 6.30 12.17
C PRO A 132 0.40 5.91 10.70
N TRP A 133 1.49 5.59 9.98
CA TRP A 133 1.44 5.15 8.58
C TRP A 133 1.79 3.68 8.42
N ARG A 134 0.85 2.90 7.87
CA ARG A 134 1.03 1.46 7.60
C ARG A 134 0.40 1.17 6.25
N GLY A 135 1.20 1.34 5.20
CA GLY A 135 0.70 1.40 3.83
C GLY A 135 0.98 0.15 2.99
N ALA A 136 0.19 -0.01 1.94
CA ALA A 136 0.51 -0.85 0.80
C ALA A 136 0.19 -0.10 -0.49
N MET A 137 1.14 -0.05 -1.41
CA MET A 137 0.94 0.47 -2.76
C MET A 137 0.57 -0.66 -3.71
N LEU A 138 -0.43 -0.41 -4.54
CA LEU A 138 -0.77 -1.27 -5.67
C LEU A 138 -0.70 -0.46 -6.97
N ASP A 139 0.17 -0.91 -7.88
CA ASP A 139 0.24 -0.42 -9.25
C ASP A 139 -0.90 -0.99 -10.08
N VAL A 140 -1.73 -0.09 -10.62
CA VAL A 140 -2.80 -0.44 -11.56
C VAL A 140 -2.56 0.20 -12.94
N ALA A 141 -1.48 0.96 -13.08
CA ALA A 141 -1.05 1.59 -14.31
C ALA A 141 -0.39 0.57 -15.25
N ARG A 142 0.54 -0.27 -14.78
CA ARG A 142 1.19 -1.29 -15.63
C ARG A 142 0.21 -2.42 -15.94
N ARG A 143 -0.52 -2.92 -14.94
CA ARG A 143 -1.62 -3.90 -15.08
C ARG A 143 -2.89 -3.46 -14.37
N PHE A 144 -3.86 -3.03 -15.18
CA PHE A 144 -5.19 -2.68 -14.69
C PHE A 144 -5.82 -3.83 -13.89
N GLN A 145 -6.34 -3.50 -12.71
CA GLN A 145 -7.10 -4.43 -11.87
C GLN A 145 -8.57 -4.00 -11.76
N PRO A 146 -9.54 -4.92 -11.85
CA PRO A 146 -10.96 -4.60 -11.70
C PRO A 146 -11.28 -4.00 -10.33
N ILE A 147 -12.29 -3.12 -10.26
CA ILE A 147 -12.69 -2.45 -9.01
C ILE A 147 -13.08 -3.43 -7.88
N GLY A 148 -13.65 -4.58 -8.24
CA GLY A 148 -13.99 -5.65 -7.29
C GLY A 148 -12.74 -6.22 -6.61
N TYR A 149 -11.63 -6.32 -7.34
CA TYR A 149 -10.36 -6.75 -6.78
C TYR A 149 -9.79 -5.71 -5.81
N LEU A 150 -9.86 -4.41 -6.14
CA LEU A 150 -9.38 -3.37 -5.23
C LEU A 150 -10.13 -3.39 -3.89
N ARG A 151 -11.44 -3.69 -3.89
CA ARG A 151 -12.22 -3.90 -2.66
C ARG A 151 -11.72 -5.11 -1.87
N ARG A 152 -11.44 -6.23 -2.54
CA ARG A 152 -10.84 -7.41 -1.90
C ARG A 152 -9.47 -7.08 -1.30
N TYR A 153 -8.62 -6.34 -2.02
CA TYR A 153 -7.33 -5.93 -1.52
C TYR A 153 -7.47 -5.07 -0.25
N VAL A 154 -8.41 -4.10 -0.25
CA VAL A 154 -8.77 -3.31 0.95
C VAL A 154 -9.19 -4.20 2.13
N ASP A 155 -9.99 -5.25 1.91
CA ASP A 155 -10.37 -6.19 2.97
C ASP A 155 -9.15 -6.93 3.56
N LEU A 156 -8.20 -7.30 2.71
CA LEU A 156 -6.94 -7.94 3.12
C LEU A 156 -6.03 -6.96 3.88
N LEU A 157 -5.91 -5.70 3.44
CA LEU A 157 -5.17 -4.67 4.17
C LEU A 157 -5.78 -4.44 5.57
N ALA A 158 -7.11 -4.31 5.63
CA ALA A 158 -7.83 -4.07 6.87
C ALA A 158 -7.69 -5.24 7.84
N LEU A 159 -7.77 -6.50 7.38
CA LEU A 159 -7.56 -7.69 8.21
C LEU A 159 -6.21 -7.64 8.94
N HIS A 160 -5.18 -7.10 8.29
CA HIS A 160 -3.83 -6.97 8.83
C HIS A 160 -3.56 -5.60 9.46
N LYS A 161 -4.60 -4.79 9.68
CA LYS A 161 -4.55 -3.47 10.34
C LYS A 161 -3.62 -2.45 9.66
N LEU A 162 -3.33 -2.64 8.37
CA LEU A 162 -2.81 -1.57 7.53
C LEU A 162 -3.89 -0.48 7.40
N ASN A 163 -3.50 0.75 7.11
CA ASN A 163 -4.42 1.90 7.08
C ASN A 163 -4.32 2.78 5.83
N VAL A 164 -3.38 2.49 4.93
CA VAL A 164 -3.24 3.20 3.66
C VAL A 164 -3.22 2.21 2.50
N LEU A 165 -4.08 2.46 1.52
CA LEU A 165 -3.93 1.98 0.15
C LEU A 165 -3.36 3.13 -0.68
N HIS A 166 -2.10 3.02 -1.09
CA HIS A 166 -1.50 3.92 -2.06
C HIS A 166 -1.83 3.39 -3.46
N LEU A 167 -2.59 4.14 -4.26
CA LEU A 167 -3.12 3.68 -5.54
C LEU A 167 -2.38 4.39 -6.68
N HIS A 168 -1.46 3.68 -7.31
CA HIS A 168 -0.65 4.17 -8.43
C HIS A 168 -1.45 4.08 -9.74
N LEU A 169 -2.05 5.21 -10.13
CA LEU A 169 -3.11 5.30 -11.13
C LEU A 169 -2.62 5.61 -12.55
N THR A 170 -1.40 6.11 -12.71
CA THR A 170 -0.90 6.62 -13.99
C THR A 170 0.56 6.28 -14.14
N ASP A 171 0.95 5.85 -15.34
CA ASP A 171 2.33 5.64 -15.71
C ASP A 171 2.49 5.68 -17.24
N ASP A 172 3.69 5.43 -17.75
CA ASP A 172 4.00 5.36 -19.16
C ASP A 172 3.16 4.35 -19.95
N GLN A 173 2.80 3.23 -19.29
CA GLN A 173 2.07 2.11 -19.91
C GLN A 173 0.55 2.17 -19.68
N GLY A 174 0.05 3.20 -18.99
CA GLY A 174 -1.37 3.52 -19.00
C GLY A 174 -1.85 4.52 -17.97
N TRP A 175 -2.98 5.15 -18.31
CA TRP A 175 -3.68 6.13 -17.47
C TRP A 175 -5.05 5.58 -17.04
N ARG A 176 -5.34 5.56 -15.72
CA ARG A 176 -6.49 4.81 -15.17
C ARG A 176 -7.62 5.66 -14.59
N MET A 177 -7.49 6.99 -14.51
CA MET A 177 -8.51 7.87 -13.93
C MET A 177 -9.05 8.91 -14.94
N PRO A 178 -10.35 9.05 -15.17
CA PRO A 178 -10.88 10.06 -16.09
C PRO A 178 -10.67 11.47 -15.55
N VAL A 179 -10.36 12.39 -16.47
CA VAL A 179 -10.31 13.83 -16.25
C VAL A 179 -11.20 14.47 -17.31
N ASP A 180 -12.25 15.17 -16.89
CA ASP A 180 -13.35 15.57 -17.78
C ASP A 180 -12.87 16.56 -18.86
N THR A 181 -11.95 17.44 -18.51
CA THR A 181 -11.31 18.39 -19.42
C THR A 181 -10.30 17.73 -20.37
N TYR A 182 -9.82 16.52 -20.05
CA TYR A 182 -8.83 15.77 -20.82
C TYR A 182 -9.31 14.34 -21.17
N PRO A 183 -10.41 14.18 -21.95
CA PRO A 183 -11.02 12.88 -22.20
C PRO A 183 -10.11 11.89 -22.95
N ARG A 184 -9.09 12.37 -23.69
CA ARG A 184 -8.14 11.48 -24.39
C ARG A 184 -7.21 10.73 -23.46
N LEU A 185 -7.08 11.15 -22.18
CA LEU A 185 -6.37 10.36 -21.18
C LEU A 185 -6.99 8.97 -21.03
N ILE A 186 -8.31 8.87 -21.15
CA ILE A 186 -8.99 7.57 -21.24
C ILE A 186 -8.99 7.05 -22.66
N SER A 187 -9.51 7.83 -23.63
CA SER A 187 -9.74 7.30 -24.97
C SER A 187 -8.47 6.90 -25.72
N VAL A 188 -7.29 7.35 -25.28
CA VAL A 188 -5.97 6.98 -25.80
C VAL A 188 -5.09 6.42 -24.68
N GLY A 189 -4.91 7.17 -23.60
CA GLY A 189 -3.93 6.85 -22.55
C GLY A 189 -4.25 5.57 -21.76
N SER A 190 -5.49 5.08 -21.75
CA SER A 190 -5.84 3.86 -21.02
C SER A 190 -5.54 2.56 -21.77
N ARG A 191 -5.03 2.62 -23.00
CA ARG A 191 -4.84 1.43 -23.86
C ARG A 191 -3.46 1.41 -24.51
N ARG A 192 -2.87 0.22 -24.57
CA ARG A 192 -1.64 -0.05 -25.33
C ARG A 192 -1.79 -1.31 -26.18
N ALA A 193 -1.08 -1.35 -27.30
CA ALA A 193 -1.26 -2.40 -28.31
C ALA A 193 -0.74 -3.78 -27.90
N ARG A 194 0.24 -3.83 -27.00
CA ARG A 194 0.90 -5.05 -26.50
C ARG A 194 1.66 -4.75 -25.22
N SER A 195 2.15 -5.79 -24.55
CA SER A 195 2.99 -5.65 -23.36
C SER A 195 4.27 -6.45 -23.46
N GLN A 196 5.34 -5.94 -22.85
CA GLN A 196 6.58 -6.68 -22.70
C GLN A 196 6.36 -7.93 -21.82
N LYS A 197 6.94 -9.05 -22.23
CA LYS A 197 6.93 -10.33 -21.54
C LYS A 197 8.25 -10.52 -20.80
N GLY A 198 8.19 -10.53 -19.48
CA GLY A 198 9.37 -10.73 -18.63
C GLY A 198 10.44 -9.64 -18.80
N PRO A 199 11.56 -9.78 -18.09
CA PRO A 199 12.68 -8.86 -18.19
C PRO A 199 13.31 -8.86 -19.60
N THR A 200 13.98 -7.77 -19.94
CA THR A 200 14.79 -7.69 -21.17
C THR A 200 15.96 -8.67 -21.06
N GLY A 201 16.02 -9.63 -21.98
CA GLY A 201 17.09 -10.63 -22.06
C GLY A 201 18.23 -10.21 -23.01
N PRO A 202 19.25 -11.08 -23.20
CA PRO A 202 20.35 -10.83 -24.14
C PRO A 202 19.89 -10.57 -25.58
N ASP A 203 18.82 -11.25 -26.00
CA ASP A 203 18.22 -11.10 -27.34
C ASP A 203 17.22 -9.92 -27.43
N GLY A 204 17.14 -9.11 -26.37
CA GLY A 204 16.25 -7.95 -26.26
C GLY A 204 14.93 -8.23 -25.55
N ALA A 205 14.01 -7.28 -25.63
CA ALA A 205 12.68 -7.37 -25.02
C ALA A 205 11.71 -8.15 -25.93
N HIS A 206 10.97 -9.08 -25.33
CA HIS A 206 9.90 -9.82 -26.00
C HIS A 206 8.53 -9.23 -25.67
N PHE A 207 7.56 -9.38 -26.57
CA PHE A 207 6.21 -8.83 -26.40
C PHE A 207 5.16 -9.90 -26.59
N ASP A 208 4.03 -9.75 -25.90
CA ASP A 208 2.79 -10.43 -26.29
C ASP A 208 2.15 -9.76 -27.52
N ALA A 209 1.04 -10.33 -27.97
CA ALA A 209 0.20 -9.77 -29.04
C ALA A 209 -1.19 -9.36 -28.51
N VAL A 210 -1.29 -9.08 -27.20
CA VAL A 210 -2.56 -8.85 -26.52
C VAL A 210 -2.65 -7.37 -26.15
N PRO A 211 -3.58 -6.62 -26.75
CA PRO A 211 -3.89 -5.26 -26.30
C PRO A 211 -4.27 -5.27 -24.82
N HIS A 212 -3.73 -4.31 -24.07
CA HIS A 212 -4.05 -4.11 -22.66
C HIS A 212 -4.78 -2.79 -22.50
N GLU A 213 -5.94 -2.83 -21.86
CA GLU A 213 -6.77 -1.65 -21.60
C GLU A 213 -7.42 -1.71 -20.22
N GLY A 214 -8.03 -0.58 -19.83
CA GLY A 214 -8.81 -0.48 -18.60
C GLY A 214 -8.63 0.87 -17.91
N HIS A 215 -9.70 1.37 -17.33
CA HIS A 215 -9.73 2.57 -16.50
C HIS A 215 -10.89 2.46 -15.51
N TYR A 216 -10.87 3.27 -14.47
CA TYR A 216 -11.96 3.39 -13.52
C TYR A 216 -12.87 4.54 -13.91
N THR A 217 -14.13 4.49 -13.55
CA THR A 217 -14.98 5.69 -13.51
C THR A 217 -14.76 6.44 -12.19
N LYS A 218 -15.07 7.75 -12.16
CA LYS A 218 -15.08 8.52 -10.90
C LYS A 218 -16.04 7.89 -9.87
N ALA A 219 -17.16 7.33 -10.32
CA ALA A 219 -18.13 6.67 -9.45
C ALA A 219 -17.56 5.40 -8.79
N GLU A 220 -16.81 4.60 -9.54
CA GLU A 220 -16.09 3.43 -9.00
C GLU A 220 -15.05 3.84 -7.98
N LEU A 221 -14.23 4.86 -8.28
CA LEU A 221 -13.20 5.37 -7.37
C LEU A 221 -13.81 5.94 -6.08
N ARG A 222 -14.85 6.80 -6.17
CA ARG A 222 -15.58 7.28 -4.97
C ARG A 222 -16.20 6.12 -4.19
N GLY A 223 -16.69 5.09 -4.89
CA GLY A 223 -17.19 3.87 -4.28
C GLY A 223 -16.11 3.09 -3.52
N LEU A 224 -14.90 2.98 -4.09
CA LEU A 224 -13.74 2.37 -3.43
C LEU A 224 -13.28 3.17 -2.22
N VAL A 225 -13.20 4.50 -2.33
CA VAL A 225 -12.86 5.41 -1.22
C VAL A 225 -13.81 5.20 -0.04
N ARG A 226 -15.12 5.19 -0.29
CA ARG A 226 -16.12 4.92 0.76
C ARG A 226 -15.94 3.53 1.37
N TYR A 227 -15.77 2.50 0.52
CA TYR A 227 -15.57 1.12 0.95
C TYR A 227 -14.32 0.96 1.84
N ALA A 228 -13.24 1.65 1.49
CA ALA A 228 -11.99 1.70 2.23
C ALA A 228 -12.16 2.43 3.57
N ALA A 229 -12.83 3.58 3.58
CA ALA A 229 -13.08 4.35 4.80
C ALA A 229 -13.90 3.57 5.84
N GLU A 230 -14.91 2.80 5.40
CA GLU A 230 -15.68 1.89 6.27
C GLU A 230 -14.81 0.84 6.98
N ARG A 231 -13.62 0.54 6.44
CA ARG A 231 -12.63 -0.41 6.97
C ARG A 231 -11.42 0.27 7.62
N GLY A 232 -11.47 1.60 7.74
CA GLY A 232 -10.37 2.40 8.29
C GLY A 232 -9.15 2.45 7.37
N ILE A 233 -9.34 2.32 6.06
CA ILE A 233 -8.30 2.48 5.05
C ILE A 233 -8.47 3.84 4.36
N THR A 234 -7.41 4.63 4.33
CA THR A 234 -7.31 5.83 3.49
C THR A 234 -6.78 5.44 2.11
N VAL A 235 -7.44 5.89 1.04
CA VAL A 235 -6.93 5.72 -0.32
C VAL A 235 -6.16 6.98 -0.71
N VAL A 236 -4.84 6.84 -0.87
CA VAL A 236 -3.94 7.91 -1.32
C VAL A 236 -3.76 7.74 -2.83
N PRO A 237 -4.23 8.67 -3.67
CA PRO A 237 -4.03 8.60 -5.11
C PRO A 237 -2.62 9.04 -5.48
N GLU A 238 -2.08 8.44 -6.55
CA GLU A 238 -0.86 8.89 -7.20
C GLU A 238 -1.08 9.22 -8.66
N ILE A 239 -0.67 10.42 -9.05
CA ILE A 239 -0.55 10.84 -10.44
C ILE A 239 0.90 11.21 -10.70
N GLU A 240 1.58 10.40 -11.50
CA GLU A 240 2.99 10.58 -11.86
C GLU A 240 3.24 11.91 -12.59
N MET A 241 4.26 12.62 -12.13
CA MET A 241 4.82 13.80 -12.81
C MET A 241 6.21 14.16 -12.26
N PRO A 242 7.11 14.77 -13.05
CA PRO A 242 7.01 14.99 -14.50
C PRO A 242 7.48 13.81 -15.36
N GLY A 243 8.06 12.78 -14.73
CA GLY A 243 8.38 11.48 -15.33
C GLY A 243 7.16 10.56 -15.37
N HIS A 244 7.32 9.35 -15.94
CA HIS A 244 6.27 8.33 -16.01
C HIS A 244 4.93 8.81 -16.63
N VAL A 245 5.00 9.75 -17.57
CA VAL A 245 3.83 10.43 -18.15
C VAL A 245 3.52 10.03 -19.59
N ARG A 246 4.20 9.03 -20.16
CA ARG A 246 4.08 8.76 -21.61
C ARG A 246 2.65 8.43 -22.05
N ALA A 247 1.81 7.85 -21.20
CA ALA A 247 0.40 7.65 -21.52
C ALA A 247 -0.35 8.98 -21.71
N ALA A 248 -0.05 10.00 -20.91
CA ALA A 248 -0.59 11.35 -21.07
C ALA A 248 -0.04 12.02 -22.32
N LEU A 249 1.26 11.88 -22.61
CA LEU A 249 1.89 12.45 -23.81
C LEU A 249 1.41 11.79 -25.11
N ALA A 250 1.07 10.51 -25.10
CA ALA A 250 0.41 9.86 -26.23
C ALA A 250 -1.01 10.42 -26.48
N ALA A 251 -1.71 10.78 -25.40
CA ALA A 251 -3.02 11.40 -25.47
C ALA A 251 -2.97 12.88 -25.87
N TYR A 252 -1.96 13.62 -25.40
CA TYR A 252 -1.81 15.06 -25.61
C TYR A 252 -0.31 15.39 -25.84
N PRO A 253 0.20 15.19 -27.07
CA PRO A 253 1.62 15.42 -27.38
C PRO A 253 2.11 16.83 -27.09
N GLU A 254 1.22 17.82 -27.12
CA GLU A 254 1.50 19.22 -26.81
C GLU A 254 2.04 19.45 -25.39
N LEU A 255 1.83 18.50 -24.47
CA LEU A 255 2.35 18.57 -23.10
C LEU A 255 3.85 18.22 -23.01
N GLY A 256 4.45 17.66 -24.06
CA GLY A 256 5.86 17.23 -24.06
C GLY A 256 6.85 18.32 -24.52
N ASN A 257 8.13 17.96 -24.58
CA ASN A 257 9.20 18.83 -25.10
C ASN A 257 9.23 18.92 -26.62
N HIS A 258 8.56 17.99 -27.31
CA HIS A 258 8.46 17.94 -28.77
C HIS A 258 6.99 17.75 -29.21
N PRO A 259 6.15 18.80 -29.19
CA PRO A 259 4.71 18.71 -29.50
C PRO A 259 4.34 18.06 -30.84
N GLY A 260 5.23 18.15 -31.84
CA GLY A 260 5.02 17.51 -33.16
C GLY A 260 5.31 16.00 -33.17
N ARG A 261 5.85 15.43 -32.10
CA ARG A 261 6.19 14.00 -32.00
C ARG A 261 4.97 13.21 -31.57
N GLN A 262 4.41 12.42 -32.49
CA GLN A 262 3.38 11.46 -32.13
C GLN A 262 3.98 10.30 -31.31
N LEU A 263 3.36 9.99 -30.19
CA LEU A 263 3.77 8.93 -29.27
C LEU A 263 2.65 7.90 -29.13
N ASP A 264 3.04 6.64 -29.00
CA ASP A 264 2.17 5.59 -28.49
C ASP A 264 2.35 5.43 -26.98
N VAL A 265 1.28 4.99 -26.30
CA VAL A 265 1.34 4.50 -24.93
C VAL A 265 2.38 3.38 -24.85
N TRP A 266 3.24 3.42 -23.83
CA TRP A 266 4.44 2.61 -23.84
C TRP A 266 4.11 1.12 -23.65
N THR A 267 4.83 0.27 -24.37
CA THR A 267 4.63 -1.19 -24.34
C THR A 267 5.75 -1.92 -23.60
N ARG A 268 6.74 -1.20 -23.08
CA ARG A 268 7.95 -1.70 -22.42
C ARG A 268 7.99 -1.23 -20.97
N TRP A 269 8.80 -1.93 -20.18
CA TRP A 269 9.12 -1.59 -18.80
C TRP A 269 10.41 -0.78 -18.72
N GLY A 270 10.62 -0.07 -17.62
CA GLY A 270 11.82 0.72 -17.34
C GLY A 270 11.52 2.21 -17.25
N VAL A 271 12.56 3.03 -17.43
CA VAL A 271 12.50 4.49 -17.33
C VAL A 271 12.34 5.10 -18.72
N CYS A 272 11.30 5.91 -18.91
CA CYS A 272 11.05 6.60 -20.18
C CYS A 272 11.70 7.98 -20.20
N ASP A 273 12.53 8.25 -21.21
CA ASP A 273 13.19 9.55 -21.39
C ASP A 273 12.26 10.69 -21.84
N THR A 274 10.97 10.39 -22.01
CA THR A 274 9.98 11.35 -22.51
C THR A 274 9.10 11.81 -21.37
N ILE A 275 9.32 13.06 -20.98
CA ILE A 275 8.78 13.69 -19.77
C ILE A 275 7.94 14.91 -20.13
N LEU A 276 7.18 15.43 -19.17
CA LEU A 276 6.42 16.67 -19.35
C LEU A 276 7.34 17.84 -19.71
N GLY A 277 6.85 18.77 -20.51
CA GLY A 277 7.51 20.06 -20.71
C GLY A 277 7.39 20.98 -19.49
N VAL A 278 7.99 22.17 -19.57
CA VAL A 278 7.98 23.17 -18.48
C VAL A 278 7.24 24.47 -18.82
N HIS A 279 6.38 24.43 -19.85
CA HIS A 279 5.56 25.57 -20.28
C HIS A 279 4.23 25.63 -19.52
N GLU A 280 3.54 26.78 -19.50
CA GLU A 280 2.37 26.97 -18.62
C GLU A 280 1.19 26.02 -18.93
N GLY A 281 1.02 25.60 -20.19
CA GLY A 281 -0.01 24.62 -20.56
C GLY A 281 0.13 23.27 -19.84
N VAL A 282 1.35 22.86 -19.49
CA VAL A 282 1.60 21.68 -18.64
C VAL A 282 1.09 21.91 -17.23
N PHE A 283 1.32 23.08 -16.66
CA PHE A 283 0.83 23.40 -15.32
C PHE A 283 -0.68 23.58 -15.28
N ASP A 284 -1.30 24.10 -16.35
CA ASP A 284 -2.76 24.11 -16.50
C ASP A 284 -3.32 22.68 -16.50
N PHE A 285 -2.69 21.77 -17.26
CA PHE A 285 -3.02 20.35 -17.27
C PHE A 285 -2.88 19.72 -15.88
N CYS A 286 -1.72 19.85 -15.23
CA CYS A 286 -1.49 19.28 -13.91
C CYS A 286 -2.50 19.79 -12.88
N ARG A 287 -2.82 21.09 -12.89
CA ARG A 287 -3.84 21.67 -12.00
C ARG A 287 -5.21 21.05 -12.25
N ALA A 288 -5.66 21.01 -13.49
CA ALA A 288 -6.97 20.45 -13.83
C ALA A 288 -7.09 18.97 -13.42
N VAL A 289 -6.05 18.17 -13.66
CA VAL A 289 -5.98 16.77 -13.21
C VAL A 289 -6.08 16.70 -11.68
N LEU A 290 -5.26 17.46 -10.97
CA LEU A 290 -5.19 17.40 -9.50
C LEU A 290 -6.47 17.94 -8.83
N GLU A 291 -7.17 18.91 -9.43
CA GLU A 291 -8.48 19.34 -8.94
C GLU A 291 -9.50 18.19 -8.95
N GLU A 292 -9.54 17.41 -10.03
CA GLU A 292 -10.42 16.25 -10.11
C GLU A 292 -9.98 15.10 -9.19
N VAL A 293 -8.68 14.90 -9.00
CA VAL A 293 -8.13 13.97 -8.00
C VAL A 293 -8.61 14.36 -6.60
N MET A 294 -8.45 15.62 -6.21
CA MET A 294 -8.85 16.10 -4.88
C MET A 294 -10.37 16.03 -4.64
N ASP A 295 -11.17 16.10 -5.70
CA ASP A 295 -12.64 15.93 -5.63
C ASP A 295 -13.05 14.45 -5.44
N VAL A 296 -12.31 13.50 -6.01
CA VAL A 296 -12.59 12.06 -5.87
C VAL A 296 -12.01 11.51 -4.57
N PHE A 297 -10.82 11.96 -4.17
CA PHE A 297 -10.07 11.41 -3.05
C PHE A 297 -10.02 12.41 -1.87
N PRO A 298 -10.68 12.10 -0.75
CA PRO A 298 -10.69 12.97 0.43
C PRO A 298 -9.39 12.90 1.23
N SER A 299 -8.46 12.00 0.88
CA SER A 299 -7.15 11.87 1.54
C SER A 299 -6.46 13.22 1.68
N PRO A 300 -5.90 13.57 2.85
CA PRO A 300 -5.09 14.78 2.97
C PRO A 300 -3.83 14.70 2.09
N TYR A 301 -3.32 13.50 1.86
CA TYR A 301 -2.17 13.26 0.99
C TYR A 301 -2.58 13.04 -0.47
N VAL A 302 -1.83 13.65 -1.38
CA VAL A 302 -1.84 13.35 -2.82
C VAL A 302 -0.41 13.07 -3.24
N HIS A 303 -0.16 11.87 -3.78
CA HIS A 303 1.15 11.50 -4.29
C HIS A 303 1.30 12.02 -5.72
N ILE A 304 2.42 12.66 -6.04
CA ILE A 304 2.68 13.22 -7.36
C ILE A 304 3.89 12.59 -8.07
N GLY A 305 4.36 11.45 -7.59
CA GLY A 305 5.50 10.73 -8.15
C GLY A 305 6.82 11.47 -7.89
N GLY A 306 7.60 11.65 -8.95
CA GLY A 306 8.76 12.53 -9.02
C GLY A 306 10.11 11.81 -9.14
N GLU A 307 10.12 10.49 -9.08
CA GLU A 307 11.26 9.61 -9.33
C GLU A 307 11.55 9.44 -10.83
N GLU A 308 12.72 8.85 -11.12
CA GLU A 308 13.11 8.32 -12.43
C GLU A 308 12.75 9.27 -13.59
N CYS A 309 13.05 10.55 -13.38
CA CYS A 309 12.78 11.64 -14.32
C CYS A 309 14.08 12.06 -15.03
N PRO A 310 14.52 11.34 -16.08
CA PRO A 310 15.69 11.70 -16.86
C PRO A 310 15.48 13.05 -17.54
N THR A 311 16.27 14.05 -17.17
CA THR A 311 16.11 15.43 -17.65
C THR A 311 16.67 15.68 -19.05
N THR A 312 17.05 14.62 -19.78
CA THR A 312 17.66 14.71 -21.12
C THR A 312 16.83 15.53 -22.10
N GLU A 313 15.51 15.31 -22.17
CA GLU A 313 14.65 16.10 -23.06
C GLU A 313 14.57 17.58 -22.65
N TRP A 314 14.71 17.91 -21.36
CA TRP A 314 14.83 19.30 -20.92
C TRP A 314 16.17 19.91 -21.29
N GLU A 315 17.25 19.13 -21.22
CA GLU A 315 18.56 19.59 -21.65
C GLU A 315 18.58 19.96 -23.13
N ASP A 316 17.83 19.27 -23.98
CA ASP A 316 17.76 19.57 -25.42
C ASP A 316 16.65 20.56 -25.80
N SER A 317 15.75 20.90 -24.87
CA SER A 317 14.59 21.78 -25.11
C SER A 317 14.96 23.27 -24.99
N PRO A 318 14.80 24.08 -26.06
CA PRO A 318 15.02 25.53 -25.99
C PRO A 318 14.14 26.21 -24.94
N ALA A 319 12.88 25.78 -24.81
CA ALA A 319 11.94 26.33 -23.82
C ALA A 319 12.37 26.01 -22.38
N ALA A 320 12.93 24.82 -22.14
CA ALA A 320 13.44 24.46 -20.82
C ALA A 320 14.72 25.23 -20.48
N ARG A 321 15.66 25.38 -21.43
CA ARG A 321 16.85 26.22 -21.25
C ARG A 321 16.50 27.67 -20.94
N GLU A 322 15.55 28.24 -21.67
CA GLU A 322 15.06 29.61 -21.42
C GLU A 322 14.41 29.72 -20.03
N ARG A 323 13.58 28.73 -19.64
CA ARG A 323 12.95 28.70 -18.32
C ARG A 323 14.00 28.61 -17.21
N ALA A 324 14.99 27.74 -17.33
CA ALA A 324 16.07 27.60 -16.35
C ALA A 324 16.86 28.92 -16.20
N ALA A 325 17.20 29.56 -17.32
CA ALA A 325 17.89 30.85 -17.32
C ALA A 325 17.05 31.97 -16.67
N ALA A 326 15.75 32.04 -16.99
CA ALA A 326 14.84 33.03 -16.42
C ALA A 326 14.66 32.87 -14.89
N LEU A 327 14.80 31.64 -14.38
CA LEU A 327 14.74 31.32 -12.94
C LEU A 327 16.11 31.44 -12.25
N GLY A 328 17.20 31.68 -12.99
CA GLY A 328 18.56 31.74 -12.45
C GLY A 328 19.11 30.39 -11.98
N LEU A 329 18.60 29.28 -12.52
CA LEU A 329 19.04 27.92 -12.21
C LEU A 329 20.35 27.58 -12.93
N ALA A 330 21.14 26.65 -12.39
CA ALA A 330 22.41 26.25 -12.99
C ALA A 330 22.24 25.55 -14.35
N GLY A 331 21.09 24.93 -14.58
CA GLY A 331 20.73 24.30 -15.85
C GLY A 331 19.37 23.62 -15.81
N PRO A 332 18.93 23.01 -16.94
CA PRO A 332 17.63 22.38 -17.06
C PRO A 332 17.37 21.23 -16.08
N ALA A 333 18.41 20.53 -15.60
CA ALA A 333 18.25 19.47 -14.59
C ALA A 333 17.60 19.98 -13.28
N GLU A 334 17.91 21.21 -12.86
CA GLU A 334 17.33 21.81 -11.65
C GLU A 334 15.85 22.20 -11.82
N LEU A 335 15.30 22.13 -13.04
CA LEU A 335 13.87 22.35 -13.26
C LEU A 335 13.01 21.26 -12.62
N HIS A 336 13.57 20.10 -12.28
CA HIS A 336 12.85 19.03 -11.57
C HIS A 336 12.34 19.54 -10.22
N GLY A 337 13.24 20.03 -9.36
CA GLY A 337 12.87 20.56 -8.06
C GLY A 337 11.92 21.77 -8.16
N TRP A 338 12.12 22.63 -9.17
CA TRP A 338 11.20 23.75 -9.44
C TRP A 338 9.80 23.27 -9.85
N PHE A 339 9.71 22.28 -10.75
CA PHE A 339 8.44 21.70 -11.20
C PHE A 339 7.69 21.11 -10.00
N MET A 340 8.37 20.27 -9.21
CA MET A 340 7.81 19.65 -8.02
C MET A 340 7.35 20.70 -7.01
N GLY A 341 8.13 21.77 -6.80
CA GLY A 341 7.74 22.87 -5.91
C GLY A 341 6.51 23.65 -6.39
N ARG A 342 6.35 23.88 -7.70
CA ARG A 342 5.13 24.53 -8.20
C ARG A 342 3.88 23.67 -7.99
N ILE A 343 3.97 22.36 -8.21
CA ILE A 343 2.84 21.46 -7.99
C ILE A 343 2.56 21.27 -6.50
N GLY A 344 3.61 21.14 -5.68
CA GLY A 344 3.50 21.05 -4.22
C GLY A 344 2.81 22.27 -3.63
N ALA A 345 3.23 23.48 -4.03
CA ALA A 345 2.59 24.73 -3.60
C ALA A 345 1.10 24.76 -3.95
N PHE A 346 0.72 24.32 -5.15
CA PHE A 346 -0.68 24.22 -5.55
C PHE A 346 -1.49 23.28 -4.64
N LEU A 347 -0.93 22.12 -4.28
CA LEU A 347 -1.59 21.18 -3.35
C LEU A 347 -1.75 21.79 -1.96
N VAL A 348 -0.70 22.47 -1.45
CA VAL A 348 -0.75 23.15 -0.15
C VAL A 348 -1.81 24.26 -0.13
N GLU A 349 -1.90 25.06 -1.19
CA GLU A 349 -2.94 26.10 -1.33
C GLU A 349 -4.37 25.53 -1.27
N ARG A 350 -4.55 24.26 -1.65
CA ARG A 350 -5.83 23.54 -1.58
C ARG A 350 -5.99 22.66 -0.34
N GLY A 351 -5.12 22.86 0.66
CA GLY A 351 -5.19 22.16 1.94
C GLY A 351 -4.81 20.69 1.87
N ARG A 352 -4.04 20.29 0.85
CA ARG A 352 -3.47 18.95 0.72
C ARG A 352 -2.00 18.94 1.11
N ILE A 353 -1.52 17.76 1.48
CA ILE A 353 -0.13 17.49 1.80
C ILE A 353 0.49 16.82 0.57
N PRO A 354 1.45 17.47 -0.11
CA PRO A 354 2.13 16.85 -1.23
C PRO A 354 3.01 15.69 -0.73
N LEU A 355 2.92 14.56 -1.43
CA LEU A 355 3.72 13.37 -1.20
C LEU A 355 4.46 13.03 -2.50
N GLY A 356 5.74 12.67 -2.40
CA GLY A 356 6.56 12.34 -3.57
C GLY A 356 7.65 11.34 -3.25
N TRP A 357 8.07 10.61 -4.28
CA TRP A 357 9.24 9.74 -4.20
C TRP A 357 10.51 10.57 -4.16
N VAL A 358 11.52 10.10 -3.43
CA VAL A 358 12.84 10.74 -3.39
C VAL A 358 13.93 9.71 -3.55
N GLU A 359 14.79 9.92 -4.54
CA GLU A 359 15.88 9.00 -4.86
C GLU A 359 17.04 9.11 -3.89
N ASN A 360 17.45 10.33 -3.50
CA ASN A 360 18.66 10.60 -2.69
C ASN A 360 18.36 11.17 -1.28
N GLY A 361 17.10 11.12 -0.85
CA GLY A 361 16.64 11.53 0.48
C GLY A 361 16.50 13.04 0.74
N ALA A 362 16.61 13.92 -0.26
CA ALA A 362 16.63 15.37 0.00
C ALA A 362 16.33 16.34 -1.18
N GLU A 363 15.51 15.95 -2.16
CA GLU A 363 15.36 16.75 -3.40
C GLU A 363 14.07 17.58 -3.46
N LEU A 364 13.14 17.36 -2.53
CA LEU A 364 11.82 18.00 -2.56
C LEU A 364 11.71 19.14 -1.54
N PRO A 365 10.81 20.12 -1.78
CA PRO A 365 10.55 21.22 -0.85
C PRO A 365 10.08 20.76 0.55
N PRO A 366 10.37 21.52 1.63
CA PRO A 366 10.09 21.11 3.01
C PRO A 366 8.63 20.73 3.33
N GLU A 367 7.68 21.28 2.59
CA GLU A 367 6.25 20.97 2.71
C GLU A 367 5.88 19.54 2.27
N PHE A 368 6.76 18.85 1.53
CA PHE A 368 6.54 17.47 1.14
C PHE A 368 6.74 16.52 2.31
N THR A 369 5.79 15.61 2.47
CA THR A 369 6.11 14.29 3.00
C THR A 369 6.85 13.53 1.89
N VAL A 370 7.90 12.80 2.25
CA VAL A 370 8.75 12.12 1.27
C VAL A 370 8.71 10.62 1.45
N MET A 371 8.73 9.90 0.33
CA MET A 371 8.83 8.44 0.31
C MET A 371 10.21 8.03 -0.21
N THR A 372 11.03 7.45 0.68
CA THR A 372 12.42 7.08 0.35
C THR A 372 12.51 5.61 0.02
N TRP A 373 13.00 5.27 -1.17
CA TRP A 373 12.91 3.92 -1.70
C TRP A 373 14.24 3.30 -2.11
N ARG A 374 15.19 4.09 -2.60
CA ARG A 374 16.40 3.55 -3.24
C ARG A 374 17.44 3.02 -2.25
N ASP A 375 17.68 3.73 -1.15
CA ASP A 375 18.64 3.33 -0.11
C ASP A 375 18.04 3.53 1.29
N GLY A 376 18.33 2.60 2.20
CA GLY A 376 17.83 2.65 3.58
C GLY A 376 18.31 3.85 4.39
N THR A 377 19.44 4.47 4.02
CA THR A 377 20.00 5.66 4.67
C THR A 377 19.24 6.95 4.31
N HIS A 378 18.52 6.96 3.19
CA HIS A 378 17.81 8.16 2.71
C HIS A 378 16.66 8.57 3.63
N ALA A 379 16.02 7.63 4.32
CA ALA A 379 14.99 7.93 5.31
C ALA A 379 15.51 8.84 6.42
N ARG A 380 16.72 8.56 6.93
CA ARG A 380 17.37 9.37 7.96
C ARG A 380 17.78 10.74 7.42
N ALA A 381 18.32 10.77 6.19
CA ALA A 381 18.72 12.02 5.55
C ALA A 381 17.54 12.99 5.37
N ALA A 382 16.39 12.46 4.94
CA ALA A 382 15.15 13.22 4.82
C ALA A 382 14.64 13.73 6.18
N ALA A 383 14.62 12.85 7.19
CA ALA A 383 14.20 13.22 8.55
C ALA A 383 15.08 14.35 9.11
N ARG A 384 16.40 14.28 8.94
CA ARG A 384 17.35 15.33 9.37
C ARG A 384 17.11 16.68 8.72
N ARG A 385 16.51 16.71 7.54
CA ARG A 385 16.17 17.93 6.80
C ARG A 385 14.79 18.48 7.16
N GLY A 386 14.05 17.78 8.01
CA GLY A 386 12.78 18.24 8.56
C GLY A 386 11.54 17.63 7.89
N HIS A 387 11.69 16.80 6.87
CA HIS A 387 10.55 16.16 6.22
C HIS A 387 9.87 15.14 7.13
N GLN A 388 8.57 14.96 6.91
CA GLN A 388 7.90 13.72 7.31
C GLN A 388 8.27 12.63 6.30
N VAL A 389 8.52 11.41 6.78
CA VAL A 389 9.10 10.34 5.97
C VAL A 389 8.24 9.09 6.01
N ILE A 390 7.98 8.50 4.85
CA ILE A 390 7.46 7.15 4.70
C ILE A 390 8.59 6.27 4.17
N ALA A 391 8.95 5.25 4.93
CA ALA A 391 10.06 4.37 4.61
C ALA A 391 9.61 3.24 3.67
N ALA A 392 10.21 3.17 2.49
CA ALA A 392 9.80 2.31 1.38
C ALA A 392 11.01 1.64 0.70
N HIS A 393 12.05 1.31 1.46
CA HIS A 393 13.30 0.81 0.91
C HIS A 393 13.09 -0.47 0.07
N HIS A 394 13.45 -0.42 -1.20
CA HIS A 394 13.06 -1.43 -2.17
C HIS A 394 13.60 -2.84 -1.87
N ARG A 395 14.79 -2.93 -1.26
CA ARG A 395 15.34 -4.23 -0.82
C ARG A 395 14.69 -4.81 0.43
N ALA A 396 13.72 -4.11 1.02
CA ALA A 396 13.01 -4.54 2.20
C ALA A 396 11.48 -4.56 2.04
N THR A 397 10.92 -3.74 1.15
CA THR A 397 9.46 -3.53 1.09
C THR A 397 8.83 -3.70 -0.28
N TYR A 398 9.61 -3.92 -1.35
CA TYR A 398 9.04 -4.18 -2.68
C TYR A 398 8.69 -5.65 -2.82
N LEU A 399 7.41 -5.93 -3.04
CA LEU A 399 6.84 -7.27 -3.10
C LEU A 399 6.87 -7.85 -4.51
N ASP A 400 7.21 -7.06 -5.50
CA ASP A 400 7.37 -7.46 -6.90
C ASP A 400 8.72 -8.12 -7.19
N TYR A 401 9.67 -8.11 -6.24
CA TYR A 401 10.86 -8.96 -6.27
C TYR A 401 10.53 -10.41 -5.89
N ALA A 402 11.33 -11.34 -6.43
CA ALA A 402 11.29 -12.75 -6.05
C ALA A 402 11.45 -12.92 -4.53
N GLN A 403 10.87 -14.00 -3.99
CA GLN A 403 10.90 -14.28 -2.55
C GLN A 403 12.09 -15.14 -2.11
N SER A 404 12.75 -15.79 -3.06
CA SER A 404 13.95 -16.59 -2.85
C SER A 404 14.78 -16.66 -4.14
N THR A 405 15.93 -17.31 -4.07
CA THR A 405 16.76 -17.62 -5.24
C THR A 405 16.35 -18.91 -5.96
N ASP A 406 15.21 -19.51 -5.58
CA ASP A 406 14.72 -20.73 -6.20
C ASP A 406 14.35 -20.46 -7.67
N PRO A 407 14.89 -21.21 -8.64
CA PRO A 407 14.56 -21.04 -10.06
C PRO A 407 13.08 -21.26 -10.40
N SER A 408 12.31 -21.88 -9.49
CA SER A 408 10.86 -22.08 -9.63
C SER A 408 10.02 -20.89 -9.15
N GLU A 409 10.62 -19.86 -8.55
CA GLU A 409 9.90 -18.60 -8.29
C GLU A 409 9.31 -18.05 -9.59
N PRO A 410 8.09 -17.48 -9.53
CA PRO A 410 7.50 -16.85 -10.70
C PRO A 410 8.35 -15.68 -11.19
N VAL A 411 8.13 -15.28 -12.44
CA VAL A 411 8.77 -14.08 -13.00
C VAL A 411 8.47 -12.88 -12.11
N ALA A 412 9.52 -12.18 -11.72
CA ALA A 412 9.51 -11.08 -10.78
C ALA A 412 10.50 -10.01 -11.26
N GLN A 413 10.56 -8.88 -10.55
CA GLN A 413 11.56 -7.85 -10.87
C GLN A 413 12.99 -8.41 -10.80
N PRO A 414 13.85 -8.08 -11.79
CA PRO A 414 15.26 -8.44 -11.74
C PRO A 414 15.95 -7.87 -10.50
N GLY A 415 16.72 -8.71 -9.83
CA GLY A 415 17.57 -8.31 -8.72
C GLY A 415 17.61 -9.36 -7.62
N ALA A 416 18.26 -9.00 -6.51
CA ALA A 416 18.28 -9.84 -5.32
C ALA A 416 16.85 -10.03 -4.78
N PRO A 417 16.50 -11.24 -4.30
CA PRO A 417 15.20 -11.50 -3.70
C PRO A 417 14.94 -10.61 -2.48
N VAL A 418 13.66 -10.34 -2.20
CA VAL A 418 13.19 -9.73 -0.95
C VAL A 418 12.46 -10.81 -0.16
N PRO A 419 13.17 -11.59 0.67
CA PRO A 419 12.59 -12.71 1.41
C PRO A 419 11.76 -12.22 2.60
N LEU A 420 10.89 -13.09 3.09
CA LEU A 420 9.98 -12.81 4.21
C LEU A 420 10.69 -12.25 5.46
N HIS A 421 11.84 -12.81 5.82
CA HIS A 421 12.59 -12.37 6.99
C HIS A 421 13.18 -10.97 6.84
N THR A 422 13.48 -10.52 5.61
CA THR A 422 13.96 -9.15 5.37
C THR A 422 12.83 -8.15 5.59
N VAL A 423 11.61 -8.47 5.12
CA VAL A 423 10.43 -7.63 5.37
C VAL A 423 10.11 -7.53 6.86
N HIS A 424 10.18 -8.65 7.60
CA HIS A 424 9.99 -8.65 9.05
C HIS A 424 11.14 -7.97 9.80
N GLY A 425 12.38 -8.13 9.33
CA GLY A 425 13.55 -7.53 9.95
C GLY A 425 13.67 -6.02 9.71
N TYR A 426 12.88 -5.45 8.80
CA TYR A 426 13.00 -4.04 8.44
C TYR A 426 12.54 -3.12 9.57
N GLU A 427 13.41 -2.17 9.93
CA GLU A 427 13.15 -1.15 10.93
C GLU A 427 13.26 0.23 10.25
N PRO A 428 12.14 0.97 10.08
CA PRO A 428 12.14 2.21 9.29
C PRO A 428 12.79 3.40 10.01
N ALA A 429 12.84 3.37 11.34
CA ALA A 429 13.60 4.33 12.14
C ALA A 429 14.20 3.64 13.37
N PRO A 430 15.38 3.02 13.20
CA PRO A 430 16.13 2.33 14.24
C PRO A 430 16.20 3.08 15.56
N HIS A 431 16.12 2.32 16.67
CA HIS A 431 16.17 2.87 18.03
C HIS A 431 17.47 3.63 18.40
N ASP A 432 18.55 3.47 17.64
CA ASP A 432 19.81 4.20 17.82
C ASP A 432 19.80 5.60 17.16
N TRP A 433 18.74 5.95 16.42
CA TRP A 433 18.55 7.29 15.90
C TRP A 433 18.08 8.25 17.00
N PRO A 434 18.43 9.55 16.93
CA PRO A 434 17.84 10.58 17.79
C PRO A 434 16.32 10.59 17.73
N GLU A 435 15.66 10.81 18.86
CA GLU A 435 14.19 10.77 18.96
C GLU A 435 13.50 11.74 17.99
N GLU A 436 14.06 12.93 17.78
CA GLU A 436 13.52 13.89 16.81
C GLU A 436 13.55 13.38 15.37
N GLU A 437 14.62 12.68 14.98
CA GLU A 437 14.73 12.07 13.64
C GLU A 437 13.73 10.90 13.51
N ARG A 438 13.57 10.10 14.58
CA ARG A 438 12.61 8.97 14.61
C ARG A 438 11.16 9.44 14.52
N ALA A 439 10.82 10.52 15.23
CA ALA A 439 9.47 11.08 15.27
C ALA A 439 8.98 11.60 13.91
N ARG A 440 9.91 11.92 12.99
CA ARG A 440 9.59 12.34 11.62
C ARG A 440 9.29 11.17 10.69
N VAL A 441 9.60 9.94 11.07
CA VAL A 441 9.28 8.76 10.27
C VAL A 441 7.88 8.29 10.61
N LEU A 442 6.93 8.59 9.73
CA LEU A 442 5.50 8.28 9.89
C LEU A 442 5.22 6.78 9.89
N GLY A 443 6.09 5.97 9.27
CA GLY A 443 5.98 4.52 9.24
C GLY A 443 6.54 3.90 7.97
N SER A 444 6.04 2.71 7.63
CA SER A 444 6.51 1.91 6.49
C SER A 444 5.39 1.61 5.49
N GLN A 445 5.78 1.33 4.26
CA GLN A 445 4.88 0.92 3.19
C GLN A 445 5.52 -0.19 2.35
N VAL A 446 4.71 -1.18 1.95
CA VAL A 446 5.08 -2.10 0.87
C VAL A 446 4.66 -1.58 -0.49
N GLN A 447 5.40 -1.95 -1.53
CA GLN A 447 5.13 -1.58 -2.90
C GLN A 447 4.93 -2.86 -3.71
N LEU A 448 3.93 -2.88 -4.57
CA LEU A 448 3.80 -3.93 -5.57
C LEU A 448 3.61 -3.30 -6.95
N TRP A 449 4.71 -3.24 -7.68
CA TRP A 449 4.75 -2.92 -9.09
C TRP A 449 4.30 -4.11 -9.94
N THR A 450 3.55 -3.86 -11.02
CA THR A 450 2.78 -4.92 -11.69
C THR A 450 3.28 -5.29 -13.08
N GLU A 451 4.49 -4.92 -13.49
CA GLU A 451 5.04 -5.30 -14.80
C GLU A 451 4.90 -6.82 -15.07
N TYR A 452 5.18 -7.61 -14.03
CA TYR A 452 5.16 -9.07 -14.03
C TYR A 452 4.04 -9.72 -13.18
N ALA A 453 3.19 -8.92 -12.54
CA ALA A 453 2.05 -9.40 -11.74
C ALA A 453 0.73 -8.96 -12.41
N ARG A 454 0.16 -9.84 -13.22
CA ARG A 454 -0.92 -9.53 -14.16
C ARG A 454 -2.30 -9.79 -13.56
N THR A 455 -2.43 -10.84 -12.76
CA THR A 455 -3.71 -11.28 -12.20
C THR A 455 -3.79 -11.04 -10.69
N PRO A 456 -5.00 -10.92 -10.12
CA PRO A 456 -5.24 -10.96 -8.68
C PRO A 456 -4.45 -12.03 -7.93
N GLU A 457 -4.35 -13.23 -8.49
CA GLU A 457 -3.68 -14.37 -7.86
C GLU A 457 -2.16 -14.19 -7.84
N GLU A 458 -1.57 -13.68 -8.91
CA GLU A 458 -0.13 -13.36 -8.98
C GLU A 458 0.22 -12.24 -7.98
N ILE A 459 -0.64 -11.22 -7.88
CA ILE A 459 -0.51 -10.11 -6.92
C ILE A 459 -0.58 -10.62 -5.48
N GLU A 460 -1.56 -11.46 -5.15
CA GLU A 460 -1.71 -12.03 -3.81
C GLU A 460 -0.56 -12.98 -3.46
N TYR A 461 -0.09 -13.80 -4.41
CA TYR A 461 1.06 -14.69 -4.22
C TYR A 461 2.34 -13.93 -3.87
N LEU A 462 2.58 -12.81 -4.56
CA LEU A 462 3.73 -11.94 -4.28
C LEU A 462 3.54 -11.18 -2.96
N SER A 463 2.32 -10.77 -2.65
CA SER A 463 2.01 -10.02 -1.43
C SER A 463 2.13 -10.88 -0.18
N PHE A 464 1.64 -12.11 -0.20
CA PHE A 464 1.52 -12.96 0.98
C PHE A 464 2.56 -14.10 0.96
N PRO A 465 3.25 -14.36 2.09
CA PRO A 465 3.00 -13.83 3.44
C PRO A 465 3.75 -12.53 3.82
N ARG A 466 4.49 -11.90 2.89
CA ARG A 466 5.33 -10.71 3.19
C ARG A 466 4.54 -9.50 3.74
N LEU A 467 3.32 -9.30 3.29
CA LEU A 467 2.42 -8.26 3.80
C LEU A 467 2.07 -8.49 5.28
N CYS A 468 1.94 -9.75 5.71
CA CYS A 468 1.76 -10.08 7.13
C CYS A 468 2.99 -9.66 7.96
N ALA A 469 4.20 -9.80 7.41
CA ALA A 469 5.43 -9.37 8.07
C ALA A 469 5.47 -7.84 8.22
N LEU A 470 5.17 -7.08 7.17
CA LEU A 470 5.07 -5.61 7.27
C LEU A 470 4.03 -5.20 8.32
N ALA A 471 2.86 -5.82 8.29
CA ALA A 471 1.77 -5.53 9.22
C ALA A 471 2.16 -5.78 10.68
N ASP A 472 2.76 -6.95 10.97
CA ASP A 472 3.26 -7.30 12.31
C ASP A 472 4.27 -6.25 12.81
N ARG A 473 5.23 -5.87 11.97
CA ARG A 473 6.28 -4.90 12.33
C ARG A 473 5.79 -3.48 12.49
N SER A 474 4.97 -3.01 11.57
CA SER A 474 4.49 -1.62 11.58
C SER A 474 3.42 -1.38 12.66
N TRP A 475 2.81 -2.45 13.17
CA TRP A 475 1.88 -2.38 14.29
C TRP A 475 2.56 -2.57 15.64
N SER A 476 3.35 -3.63 15.82
CA SER A 476 3.93 -3.99 17.13
C SER A 476 5.14 -3.15 17.54
N GLY A 477 5.87 -2.56 16.58
CA GLY A 477 7.10 -1.82 16.87
C GLY A 477 8.22 -2.69 17.45
N GLY A 478 9.25 -2.06 18.01
CA GLY A 478 10.31 -2.72 18.78
C GLY A 478 11.24 -3.65 17.98
N ARG A 479 12.04 -4.47 18.67
CA ARG A 479 12.95 -5.45 18.04
C ARG A 479 12.17 -6.66 17.51
N GLY A 480 12.43 -7.08 16.27
CA GLY A 480 11.69 -8.17 15.63
C GLY A 480 11.89 -9.53 16.33
N ASP A 481 10.79 -10.13 16.79
CA ASP A 481 10.74 -11.52 17.26
C ASP A 481 10.42 -12.45 16.07
N TRP A 482 11.46 -12.78 15.30
CA TRP A 482 11.31 -13.64 14.13
C TRP A 482 10.73 -15.04 14.46
N PRO A 483 11.25 -15.78 15.47
CA PRO A 483 10.69 -17.09 15.82
C PRO A 483 9.21 -17.02 16.21
N GLY A 484 8.81 -16.06 17.05
CA GLY A 484 7.41 -15.91 17.43
C GLY A 484 6.52 -15.45 16.28
N PHE A 485 7.02 -14.60 15.38
CA PHE A 485 6.30 -14.24 14.15
C PHE A 485 6.05 -15.46 13.26
N VAL A 486 7.08 -16.28 13.01
CA VAL A 486 6.94 -17.50 12.19
C VAL A 486 5.91 -18.44 12.79
N GLU A 487 5.95 -18.67 14.11
CA GLU A 487 4.95 -19.51 14.77
C GLU A 487 3.54 -18.96 14.58
N ARG A 488 3.34 -17.65 14.78
CA ARG A 488 2.03 -17.02 14.54
C ARG A 488 1.59 -17.18 13.09
N LEU A 489 2.50 -16.95 12.15
CA LEU A 489 2.24 -17.03 10.71
C LEU A 489 1.80 -18.44 10.28
N ARG A 490 2.40 -19.50 10.84
CA ARG A 490 1.97 -20.89 10.56
C ARG A 490 0.50 -21.14 10.90
N HIS A 491 0.03 -20.60 12.02
CA HIS A 491 -1.39 -20.70 12.36
C HIS A 491 -2.25 -19.77 11.50
N HIS A 492 -1.68 -18.67 11.01
CA HIS A 492 -2.40 -17.68 10.21
C HIS A 492 -2.61 -18.13 8.76
N THR A 493 -1.80 -19.05 8.22
CA THR A 493 -2.02 -19.60 6.87
C THR A 493 -3.38 -20.25 6.74
N ALA A 494 -3.90 -20.92 7.78
CA ALA A 494 -5.26 -21.46 7.77
C ALA A 494 -6.34 -20.37 7.52
N ARG A 495 -6.12 -19.14 7.99
CA ARG A 495 -7.02 -18.01 7.70
C ARG A 495 -6.87 -17.52 6.26
N LEU A 496 -5.64 -17.49 5.74
CA LEU A 496 -5.39 -17.18 4.34
C LEU A 496 -6.05 -18.21 3.42
N ASP A 497 -5.94 -19.51 3.75
CA ASP A 497 -6.61 -20.61 3.07
C ASP A 497 -8.13 -20.44 3.09
N ALA A 498 -8.71 -20.14 4.26
CA ALA A 498 -10.15 -19.90 4.41
C ALA A 498 -10.65 -18.68 3.62
N LEU A 499 -9.80 -17.67 3.42
CA LEU A 499 -10.09 -16.48 2.60
C LEU A 499 -9.76 -16.67 1.11
N GLY A 500 -9.24 -17.86 0.73
CA GLY A 500 -8.83 -18.18 -0.63
C GLY A 500 -7.70 -17.29 -1.13
N VAL A 501 -6.78 -16.85 -0.26
CA VAL A 501 -5.62 -16.04 -0.64
C VAL A 501 -4.52 -16.97 -1.15
N PRO A 502 -4.12 -16.91 -2.43
CA PRO A 502 -2.92 -17.62 -2.87
C PRO A 502 -1.71 -16.90 -2.25
N TYR A 503 -0.90 -17.64 -1.50
CA TYR A 503 0.33 -17.13 -0.89
C TYR A 503 1.49 -18.07 -1.24
N ARG A 504 2.72 -17.55 -1.17
CA ARG A 504 3.90 -18.41 -1.29
C ARG A 504 3.98 -19.37 -0.09
N PRO A 505 4.02 -20.71 -0.31
CA PRO A 505 4.04 -21.69 0.77
C PRO A 505 5.18 -21.49 1.79
N LEU A 506 4.89 -21.83 3.05
CA LEU A 506 5.86 -21.78 4.15
C LEU A 506 6.72 -23.05 4.20
N ASP A 507 7.77 -23.08 3.39
CA ASP A 507 8.80 -24.13 3.40
C ASP A 507 10.09 -23.68 4.12
N ALA A 508 11.07 -24.59 4.23
CA ALA A 508 12.36 -24.30 4.87
C ALA A 508 13.16 -23.16 4.18
N ARG A 509 13.01 -22.97 2.87
CA ARG A 509 13.69 -21.90 2.11
C ARG A 509 13.01 -20.55 2.37
N SER A 510 11.68 -20.53 2.41
CA SER A 510 10.86 -19.34 2.67
C SER A 510 11.12 -18.72 4.04
N LEU A 511 11.51 -19.57 5.00
CA LEU A 511 11.77 -19.20 6.39
C LEU A 511 13.26 -19.12 6.73
N ALA A 512 14.13 -19.39 5.76
CA ALA A 512 15.56 -19.29 5.94
C ALA A 512 15.95 -17.83 6.21
N THR A 513 16.87 -17.66 7.15
CA THR A 513 17.51 -16.37 7.44
C THR A 513 18.93 -16.38 6.87
N ALA A 514 19.55 -15.22 6.72
CA ALA A 514 20.91 -15.10 6.17
C ALA A 514 21.97 -15.98 6.87
N GLY A 515 21.73 -16.43 8.12
CA GLY A 515 22.61 -17.32 8.88
C GLY A 515 22.27 -18.81 8.86
N SER A 516 21.13 -19.23 8.28
CA SER A 516 20.68 -20.64 8.27
C SER A 516 21.00 -21.39 6.97
N ALA A 517 21.67 -20.74 6.02
CA ALA A 517 22.18 -21.41 4.84
C ALA A 517 23.40 -22.26 5.23
N SER A 518 23.20 -23.56 5.43
CA SER A 518 24.32 -24.52 5.52
C SER A 518 25.19 -24.40 4.27
N PRO A 519 26.53 -24.36 4.39
CA PRO A 519 27.42 -24.42 3.25
C PRO A 519 27.43 -25.85 2.70
N SER A 520 26.44 -26.21 1.87
CA SER A 520 26.48 -27.48 1.15
C SER A 520 27.23 -27.31 -0.17
N ALA A 521 28.50 -27.71 -0.11
CA ALA A 521 29.31 -28.33 -1.16
C ALA A 521 29.23 -27.77 -2.59
N GLY A 522 30.27 -27.03 -2.98
CA GLY A 522 30.53 -26.66 -4.36
C GLY A 522 31.90 -26.00 -4.54
N THR A 523 32.98 -26.70 -4.17
CA THR A 523 34.33 -26.33 -4.64
C THR A 523 34.41 -26.53 -6.15
N ALA A 524 34.01 -25.52 -6.92
CA ALA A 524 34.40 -25.42 -8.32
C ALA A 524 35.83 -24.87 -8.37
N ARG A 525 36.74 -25.73 -8.79
CA ARG A 525 38.15 -25.43 -9.03
C ARG A 525 38.25 -24.34 -10.09
N LEU A 526 38.94 -23.26 -9.77
CA LEU A 526 39.51 -22.34 -10.75
C LEU A 526 40.83 -22.91 -11.23
N HIS A 527 40.97 -23.10 -12.55
CA HIS A 527 42.24 -23.27 -13.25
C HIS A 527 42.04 -22.96 -14.73
N PRO A 528 43.08 -22.47 -15.41
CA PRO A 528 43.72 -21.16 -15.29
C PRO A 528 43.18 -20.16 -16.33
#